data_AF-A0A536BWS4-F1
#
_entry.id   AF-A0A536BWS4-F1
#
_cell.length_a   1.000
_cell.length_b   1.000
_cell.length_c   1.000
_cell.angle_alpha   90.00
_cell.angle_beta   90.00
_cell.angle_gamma   90.00
#
_symmetry.space_group_name_H-M   'P 1'
#
loop_
_entity.id
_entity.type
_entity.pdbx_description
1 polymer ?
#
loop_
_entity_poly.entity_id
_entity_poly.type
_entity_poly.pdbx_seq_one_letter_code
_entity_poly.pdbx_strand_id
1 'polypeptide(L)'
;MATNTVVGKGTREDPWQLKTAPGTSDYQMYRDEAADPPALQCIVGSTKLSYHLRCIDDLYGWLKQQGDWVPLGAADEQKPAAEGTVEAWGRSPTNPVGGWYGLRKGYRGRFGMYVPPLLEALGLAELEHNAKNNRVRAL
;
A
#
# COMPACT_ATOMS: atom_id res chain seq x y z
N MET A 1 7.17 -19.04 14.92
CA MET A 1 6.61 -17.97 14.07
C MET A 1 7.67 -16.90 14.00
N ALA A 2 8.21 -16.61 12.81
CA ALA A 2 9.25 -15.58 12.68
C ALA A 2 8.61 -14.22 12.97
N THR A 3 9.08 -13.55 14.02
CA THR A 3 8.73 -12.15 14.30
C THR A 3 9.30 -11.31 13.16
N ASN A 4 8.47 -10.98 12.17
CA ASN A 4 8.84 -10.12 11.05
C ASN A 4 9.11 -8.73 11.62
N THR A 5 10.35 -8.48 12.05
CA THR A 5 10.72 -7.23 12.68
C THR A 5 10.99 -6.24 11.56
N VAL A 6 9.98 -5.44 11.21
CA VAL A 6 10.14 -4.34 10.27
C VAL A 6 11.20 -3.37 10.78
N VAL A 7 12.12 -2.95 9.91
CA VAL A 7 13.14 -1.94 10.25
C VAL A 7 12.49 -0.57 10.15
N GLY A 8 12.64 0.24 11.20
CA GLY A 8 12.11 1.60 11.31
C GLY A 8 10.77 1.68 12.04
N LYS A 9 10.42 2.88 12.51
CA LYS A 9 9.21 3.15 13.31
C LYS A 9 8.05 3.74 12.50
N GLY A 10 8.29 4.06 11.23
CA GLY A 10 7.30 4.72 10.37
C GLY A 10 7.11 6.19 10.68
N THR A 11 8.14 6.86 11.24
CA THR A 11 8.20 8.31 11.37
C THR A 11 9.08 8.90 10.27
N ARG A 12 9.05 10.22 10.08
CA ARG A 12 9.87 10.88 9.05
C ARG A 12 11.37 10.68 9.30
N GLU A 13 11.78 10.67 10.56
CA GLU A 13 13.16 10.49 11.00
C GLU A 13 13.60 9.02 10.99
N ASP A 14 12.65 8.10 11.16
CA ASP A 14 12.89 6.66 11.22
C ASP A 14 11.85 5.91 10.37
N PRO A 15 11.92 6.05 9.03
CA PRO A 15 10.93 5.48 8.13
C PRO A 15 11.07 3.96 8.06
N TRP A 16 9.96 3.27 7.81
CA TRP A 16 10.00 1.84 7.52
C TRP A 16 10.82 1.57 6.27
N GLN A 17 11.69 0.56 6.33
CA GLN A 17 12.41 0.03 5.18
C GLN A 17 11.64 -1.17 4.64
N LEU A 18 11.18 -1.10 3.39
CA LEU A 18 10.26 -2.06 2.80
C LEU A 18 10.77 -2.54 1.44
N LYS A 19 10.28 -3.71 1.03
CA LYS A 19 10.47 -4.25 -0.32
C LYS A 19 9.13 -4.50 -0.97
N THR A 20 9.05 -4.28 -2.29
CA THR A 20 7.86 -4.65 -3.05
C THR A 20 7.59 -6.15 -2.94
N ALA A 21 6.37 -6.61 -3.20
CA ALA A 21 5.99 -8.01 -3.03
C ALA A 21 6.98 -9.01 -3.69
N PRO A 22 7.50 -8.82 -4.92
CA PRO A 22 8.52 -9.71 -5.49
C PRO A 22 9.92 -9.63 -4.84
N GLY A 23 10.16 -8.70 -3.91
CA GLY A 23 11.46 -8.47 -3.26
C GLY A 23 12.47 -7.66 -4.08
N THR A 24 12.08 -7.17 -5.26
CA THR A 24 13.01 -6.61 -6.26
C THR A 24 13.27 -5.12 -6.14
N SER A 25 12.46 -4.38 -5.38
CA SER A 25 12.64 -2.94 -5.22
C SER A 25 12.48 -2.52 -3.77
N ASP A 26 13.49 -1.81 -3.26
CA ASP A 26 13.50 -1.18 -1.96
C ASP A 26 12.78 0.16 -2.01
N TYR A 27 12.03 0.46 -0.96
CA TYR A 27 11.37 1.73 -0.76
C TYR A 27 11.19 2.02 0.73
N GLN A 28 10.88 3.27 1.04
CA GLN A 28 10.65 3.73 2.40
C GLN A 28 9.24 4.28 2.55
N MET A 29 8.66 4.08 3.74
CA MET A 29 7.39 4.70 4.10
C MET A 29 7.41 5.31 5.49
N TYR A 30 6.66 6.39 5.67
CA TYR A 30 6.40 6.95 6.98
C TYR A 30 5.06 7.68 7.04
N ARG A 31 4.52 7.80 8.25
CA ARG A 31 3.31 8.58 8.53
C ARG A 31 3.66 10.06 8.65
N ASP A 32 2.88 10.88 7.97
CA ASP A 32 2.94 12.34 8.02
C ASP A 32 1.58 12.84 8.52
N GLU A 33 1.37 12.75 9.83
CA GLU A 33 0.12 13.13 10.49
C GLU A 33 -0.15 14.63 10.43
N ALA A 34 0.89 15.43 10.22
CA ALA A 34 0.80 16.89 10.08
C ALA A 34 0.45 17.35 8.66
N ALA A 35 0.42 16.46 7.67
CA ALA A 35 -0.04 16.78 6.33
C ALA A 35 -1.56 17.00 6.29
N ASP A 36 -2.05 17.74 5.29
CA ASP A 36 -3.47 17.95 5.06
C ASP A 36 -3.85 17.51 3.62
N PRO A 37 -4.55 16.36 3.47
CA PRO A 37 -4.94 15.41 4.52
C PRO A 37 -3.72 14.64 5.10
N PRO A 38 -3.85 14.00 6.29
CA PRO A 38 -2.80 13.15 6.83
C PRO A 38 -2.37 12.10 5.82
N ALA A 39 -1.06 11.96 5.63
CA ALA A 39 -0.50 11.21 4.52
C ALA A 39 0.42 10.07 4.96
N LEU A 40 0.38 8.97 4.21
CA LEU A 40 1.41 7.95 4.18
C LEU A 40 2.37 8.31 3.04
N GLN A 41 3.57 8.72 3.39
CA GLN A 41 4.60 9.10 2.42
C GLN A 41 5.31 7.85 1.94
N CYS A 42 5.54 7.73 0.63
CA CYS A 42 6.19 6.59 -0.01
C CYS A 42 7.34 7.08 -0.91
N ILE A 43 8.55 6.64 -0.61
CA ILE A 43 9.78 7.10 -1.29
C ILE A 43 10.46 5.91 -1.96
N VAL A 44 10.62 5.97 -3.28
CA VAL A 44 11.29 4.95 -4.09
C VAL A 44 12.32 5.63 -4.99
N GLY A 45 13.60 5.46 -4.66
CA GLY A 45 14.68 6.25 -5.25
C GLY A 45 14.44 7.76 -5.07
N SER A 46 14.42 8.51 -6.16
CA SER A 46 14.09 9.96 -6.17
C SER A 46 12.59 10.24 -6.23
N THR A 47 11.76 9.22 -6.45
CA THR A 47 10.31 9.39 -6.64
C THR A 47 9.60 9.41 -5.29
N LYS A 48 8.74 10.41 -5.11
CA LYS A 48 7.88 10.55 -3.93
C LYS A 48 6.41 10.43 -4.34
N LEU A 49 5.77 9.40 -3.82
CA LEU A 49 4.33 9.18 -3.85
C LEU A 49 3.76 9.46 -2.45
N SER A 50 2.45 9.69 -2.39
CA SER A 50 1.75 9.88 -1.13
C SER A 50 0.34 9.33 -1.21
N TYR A 51 -0.09 8.68 -0.14
CA TYR A 51 -1.42 8.13 0.01
C TYR A 51 -2.10 8.76 1.22
N HIS A 52 -3.43 8.79 1.27
CA HIS A 52 -4.13 9.16 2.49
C HIS A 52 -3.76 8.17 3.62
N LEU A 53 -3.34 8.67 4.78
CA LEU A 53 -2.79 7.86 5.87
C LEU A 53 -3.75 6.75 6.34
N ARG A 54 -5.05 7.04 6.38
CA ARG A 54 -6.11 6.07 6.73
C ARG A 54 -6.18 4.85 5.81
N CYS A 55 -5.45 4.83 4.68
CA CYS A 55 -5.41 3.70 3.78
C CYS A 55 -4.93 2.41 4.45
N ILE A 56 -4.11 2.51 5.50
CA ILE A 56 -3.64 1.34 6.26
C ILE A 56 -4.83 0.61 6.88
N ASP A 57 -5.63 1.33 7.66
CA ASP A 57 -6.78 0.77 8.38
C ASP A 57 -7.92 0.42 7.43
N ASP A 58 -8.19 1.27 6.45
CA ASP A 58 -9.26 1.03 5.47
C ASP A 58 -8.95 -0.20 4.60
N LEU A 59 -7.70 -0.37 4.13
CA LEU A 59 -7.32 -1.53 3.33
C LEU A 59 -7.41 -2.80 4.16
N TYR A 60 -6.91 -2.77 5.40
CA TYR A 60 -7.02 -3.91 6.30
C TYR A 60 -8.49 -4.29 6.57
N GLY A 61 -9.34 -3.30 6.87
CA GLY A 61 -10.77 -3.49 7.07
C GLY A 61 -11.46 -4.08 5.83
N TRP A 62 -11.13 -3.58 4.64
CA TRP A 62 -11.68 -4.09 3.39
C TRP A 62 -11.21 -5.53 3.08
N LEU A 63 -9.93 -5.85 3.28
CA LEU A 63 -9.40 -7.21 3.08
C LEU A 63 -10.07 -8.23 4.02
N LYS A 64 -10.37 -7.85 5.27
CA LYS A 64 -11.15 -8.70 6.18
C LYS A 64 -12.56 -8.99 5.65
N GLN A 65 -13.19 -8.02 5.00
CA GLN A 65 -14.50 -8.23 4.38
C GLN A 65 -14.42 -9.14 3.15
N GLN A 66 -13.29 -9.12 2.41
CA GLN A 66 -13.08 -10.05 1.31
C GLN A 66 -12.93 -11.50 1.79
N GLY A 67 -12.25 -11.70 2.93
CA GLY A 67 -12.11 -13.01 3.57
C GLY A 67 -11.24 -14.02 2.80
N ASP A 68 -10.65 -13.62 1.67
CA ASP A 68 -9.80 -14.45 0.82
C ASP A 68 -8.68 -13.60 0.18
N TRP A 69 -7.80 -14.24 -0.57
CA TRP A 69 -6.70 -13.64 -1.30
C TRP A 69 -7.18 -12.71 -2.43
N VAL A 70 -6.75 -11.45 -2.36
CA VAL A 70 -7.04 -10.42 -3.36
C VAL A 70 -5.78 -10.13 -4.18
N PRO A 71 -5.84 -10.14 -5.53
CA PRO A 71 -4.71 -9.74 -6.35
C PRO A 71 -4.31 -8.29 -6.13
N LEU A 72 -3.01 -8.01 -6.08
CA LEU A 72 -2.53 -6.67 -5.79
C LEU A 72 -2.96 -5.67 -6.88
N GLY A 73 -2.64 -5.98 -8.14
CA GLY A 73 -2.57 -4.96 -9.18
C GLY A 73 -1.46 -3.94 -8.90
N ALA A 74 -0.99 -3.25 -9.93
CA ALA A 74 0.07 -2.24 -9.81
C ALA A 74 0.01 -1.20 -10.94
N ALA A 75 -1.18 -0.98 -11.50
CA ALA A 75 -1.36 -0.07 -12.62
C ALA A 75 -0.98 1.36 -12.22
N ASP A 76 -0.25 2.04 -13.09
CA ASP A 76 -0.03 3.48 -12.96
C ASP A 76 -1.35 4.26 -13.12
N GLU A 77 -1.33 5.55 -12.76
CA GLU A 77 -2.53 6.41 -12.79
C GLU A 77 -3.16 6.53 -14.19
N GLN A 78 -2.35 6.39 -15.25
CA GLN A 78 -2.82 6.56 -16.63
C GLN A 78 -3.41 5.27 -17.21
N LYS A 79 -3.25 4.13 -16.53
CA LYS A 79 -3.75 2.84 -16.98
C LYS A 79 -4.96 2.39 -16.17
N PRO A 80 -5.92 1.69 -16.79
CA PRO A 80 -7.01 1.08 -16.05
C PRO A 80 -6.46 0.05 -15.05
N ALA A 81 -7.03 0.01 -13.85
CA ALA A 81 -6.80 -1.10 -12.93
C ALA A 81 -7.67 -2.28 -13.34
N ALA A 82 -7.14 -3.49 -13.20
CA ALA A 82 -7.94 -4.70 -13.31
C ALA A 82 -8.96 -4.74 -12.16
N GLU A 83 -10.22 -5.02 -12.49
CA GLU A 83 -11.28 -5.16 -11.49
C GLU A 83 -10.97 -6.27 -10.47
N GLY A 84 -11.48 -6.11 -9.25
CA GLY A 84 -11.24 -7.07 -8.17
C GLY A 84 -9.83 -7.02 -7.55
N THR A 85 -8.99 -6.05 -7.94
CA THR A 85 -7.64 -5.88 -7.38
C THR A 85 -7.59 -4.83 -6.27
N VAL A 86 -6.57 -4.90 -5.40
CA VAL A 86 -6.28 -3.86 -4.40
C VAL A 86 -6.08 -2.50 -5.08
N GLU A 87 -5.40 -2.48 -6.23
CA GLU A 87 -5.19 -1.29 -7.04
C GLU A 87 -6.51 -0.67 -7.55
N ALA A 88 -7.47 -1.50 -7.95
CA ALA A 88 -8.79 -1.01 -8.37
C ALA A 88 -9.59 -0.46 -7.19
N TRP A 89 -9.56 -1.14 -6.04
CA TRP A 89 -10.21 -0.65 -4.83
C TRP A 89 -9.61 0.68 -4.35
N GLY A 90 -8.28 0.82 -4.39
CA GLY A 90 -7.56 2.03 -3.95
C GLY A 90 -7.85 3.30 -4.76
N ARG A 91 -8.53 3.17 -5.90
CA ARG A 91 -8.97 4.28 -6.76
C ARG A 91 -10.49 4.34 -6.96
N SER A 92 -11.24 3.47 -6.29
CA SER A 92 -12.68 3.33 -6.47
C SER A 92 -13.46 4.51 -5.87
N PRO A 93 -14.51 5.04 -6.53
CA PRO A 93 -15.41 6.02 -5.93
C PRO A 93 -16.23 5.45 -4.76
N THR A 94 -16.25 4.12 -4.58
CA THR A 94 -16.98 3.44 -3.50
C THR A 94 -16.13 3.13 -2.28
N ASN A 95 -14.84 3.46 -2.29
CA ASN A 95 -13.98 3.28 -1.12
C ASN A 95 -14.24 4.41 -0.08
N PRO A 96 -13.75 4.27 1.16
CA PRO A 96 -14.01 5.24 2.22
C PRO A 96 -13.61 6.69 1.94
N VAL A 97 -12.70 6.94 0.99
CA VAL A 97 -12.28 8.30 0.59
C VAL A 97 -12.98 8.80 -0.68
N GLY A 98 -13.89 8.01 -1.27
CA GLY A 98 -14.66 8.39 -2.45
C GLY A 98 -13.84 8.54 -3.74
N GLY A 99 -12.69 7.87 -3.85
CA GLY A 99 -11.84 7.98 -5.02
C GLY A 99 -10.40 7.50 -4.79
N TRP A 100 -9.43 8.32 -5.15
CA TRP A 100 -8.02 7.95 -5.07
C TRP A 100 -7.49 8.11 -3.64
N TYR A 101 -6.92 7.04 -3.08
CA TYR A 101 -6.03 7.18 -1.92
C TYR A 101 -4.76 7.95 -2.27
N GLY A 102 -4.27 7.83 -3.51
CA GLY A 102 -3.12 8.59 -3.99
C GLY A 102 -3.41 10.09 -4.05
N LEU A 103 -2.60 10.88 -3.36
CA LEU A 103 -2.86 12.32 -3.18
C LEU A 103 -2.25 13.17 -4.30
N ARG A 104 -1.08 12.78 -4.80
CA ARG A 104 -0.32 13.57 -5.79
C ARG A 104 -0.69 13.20 -7.22
N LYS A 105 -1.24 14.16 -7.99
CA LYS A 105 -1.50 14.02 -9.43
C LYS A 105 -0.22 13.62 -10.19
N GLY A 106 -0.34 12.65 -11.09
CA GLY A 106 0.79 12.02 -11.79
C GLY A 106 1.43 10.86 -11.01
N TYR A 107 1.06 10.68 -9.74
CA TYR A 107 1.58 9.65 -8.84
C TYR A 107 0.48 9.04 -7.96
N ARG A 108 -0.77 8.99 -8.45
CA ARG A 108 -1.89 8.47 -7.65
C ARG A 108 -2.03 6.95 -7.65
N GLY A 109 -1.54 6.29 -8.69
CA GLY A 109 -1.59 4.84 -8.85
C GLY A 109 -0.52 4.09 -8.04
N ARG A 110 -0.33 2.82 -8.40
CA ARG A 110 0.61 1.89 -7.73
C ARG A 110 0.29 1.70 -6.24
N PHE A 111 -0.95 1.94 -5.84
CA PHE A 111 -1.44 1.68 -4.50
C PHE A 111 -1.26 0.20 -4.12
N GLY A 112 -1.66 -0.72 -5.00
CA GLY A 112 -1.51 -2.17 -4.82
C GLY A 112 -0.05 -2.64 -4.81
N MET A 113 0.88 -1.83 -5.34
CA MET A 113 2.31 -2.16 -5.34
C MET A 113 2.98 -1.87 -3.99
N TYR A 114 2.61 -0.78 -3.32
CA TYR A 114 3.37 -0.27 -2.18
C TYR A 114 2.66 -0.38 -0.82
N VAL A 115 1.34 -0.38 -0.78
CA VAL A 115 0.61 -0.45 0.50
C VAL A 115 0.53 -1.88 1.07
N PRO A 116 0.28 -2.93 0.27
CA PRO A 116 0.22 -4.30 0.79
C PRO A 116 1.46 -4.80 1.53
N PRO A 117 2.72 -4.57 1.06
CA PRO A 117 3.90 -4.96 1.83
C PRO A 117 4.06 -4.20 3.15
N LEU A 118 3.51 -2.98 3.26
CA LEU A 118 3.43 -2.31 4.56
C LEU A 118 2.47 -3.03 5.51
N LEU A 119 1.29 -3.47 5.05
CA LEU A 119 0.36 -4.22 5.91
C LEU A 119 1.00 -5.51 6.43
N GLU A 120 1.73 -6.24 5.60
CA GLU A 120 2.49 -7.41 6.03
C GLU A 120 3.56 -7.05 7.07
N ALA A 121 4.34 -5.99 6.82
CA ALA A 121 5.37 -5.53 7.75
C ALA A 121 4.80 -5.09 9.11
N LEU A 122 3.55 -4.62 9.13
CA LEU A 122 2.81 -4.27 10.35
C LEU A 122 2.08 -5.46 11.00
N GLY A 123 2.17 -6.66 10.43
CA GLY A 123 1.48 -7.85 10.94
C GLY A 123 -0.04 -7.81 10.76
N LEU A 124 -0.54 -7.08 9.74
CA LEU A 124 -1.96 -6.94 9.43
C LEU A 124 -2.43 -7.84 8.28
N ALA A 125 -1.50 -8.36 7.47
CA ALA A 125 -1.82 -9.15 6.30
C ALA A 125 -0.76 -10.22 6.01
N GLU A 126 -1.17 -11.25 5.29
CA GLU A 126 -0.25 -12.17 4.59
C GLU A 126 -0.11 -11.73 3.13
N LEU A 127 1.11 -11.78 2.60
CA LEU A 127 1.43 -11.38 1.24
C LEU A 127 2.14 -12.51 0.49
N GLU A 128 1.81 -12.69 -0.79
CA GLU A 128 2.58 -13.57 -1.66
C GLU A 128 3.83 -12.86 -2.19
N HIS A 129 4.94 -13.60 -2.23
CA HIS A 129 6.24 -13.13 -2.74
C HIS A 129 6.69 -13.88 -4.01
N ASN A 130 5.79 -13.98 -4.99
CA ASN A 130 6.09 -14.51 -6.33
C ASN A 130 6.69 -13.42 -7.22
N ALA A 131 7.28 -13.84 -8.35
CA ALA A 131 7.82 -12.93 -9.36
C ALA A 131 6.76 -12.00 -9.98
N LYS A 132 5.49 -12.41 -10.02
CA LYS A 132 4.35 -11.66 -10.56
C LYS A 132 3.02 -12.19 -9.99
N ASN A 133 1.94 -11.43 -10.21
CA ASN A 133 0.57 -11.79 -9.84
C ASN A 133 0.38 -12.10 -8.35
N ASN A 134 1.11 -11.39 -7.48
CA ASN A 134 0.98 -11.53 -6.05
C ASN A 134 -0.42 -11.15 -5.58
N ARG A 135 -0.79 -11.74 -4.45
CA ARG A 135 -2.05 -11.49 -3.74
C ARG A 135 -1.76 -11.17 -2.29
N VAL A 136 -2.74 -10.55 -1.64
CA VAL A 136 -2.73 -10.23 -0.21
C VAL A 136 -4.04 -10.68 0.43
N ARG A 137 -4.00 -11.10 1.68
CA ARG A 137 -5.20 -11.30 2.51
C ARG A 137 -4.98 -10.76 3.91
N ALA A 138 -6.04 -10.35 4.59
CA ALA A 138 -5.96 -9.91 5.98
C ALA A 138 -5.64 -11.07 6.93
N LEU A 139 -4.95 -10.74 8.04
CA LEU A 139 -4.82 -11.58 9.23
C LEU A 139 -5.99 -11.38 10.20
#